data_AF-A0A662ECR9-F1
#
_entry.id   AF-A0A662ECR9-F1
#
_cell.length_a   1.000
_cell.length_b   1.000
_cell.length_c   1.000
_cell.angle_alpha   90.00
_cell.angle_beta   90.00
_cell.angle_gamma   90.00
#
_symmetry.space_group_name_H-M   'P 1'
#
loop_
_entity.id
_entity.type
_entity.pdbx_description
1 polymer ?
#
loop_
_entity_poly.entity_id
_entity_poly.type
_entity_poly.pdbx_seq_one_letter_code
_entity_poly.pdbx_strand_id
1 'polypeptide(L)' 'METVIGLEIHVQLATRTKLFCGCRADYFAAEPNTLTCPVCLGMPGALPVPNRLAV' A
#
# COMPACT_ATOMS: atom_id res chain seq x y z
N MET A 1 37.78 18.12 2.36
CA MET A 1 36.43 17.79 1.87
C MET A 1 35.67 17.22 3.04
N GLU A 2 34.45 17.70 3.27
CA GLU A 2 33.53 17.14 4.26
C GLU A 2 32.63 16.09 3.61
N THR A 3 32.23 15.07 4.39
CA THR A 3 31.31 14.03 3.95
C THR A 3 29.87 14.52 4.11
N VAL A 4 29.06 14.40 3.06
CA VAL A 4 27.61 14.67 3.09
C VAL A 4 26.88 13.36 2.83
N ILE A 5 25.94 12.99 3.71
CA ILE A 5 25.16 11.75 3.62
C ILE A 5 23.67 12.10 3.61
N GLY A 6 22.93 11.53 2.66
CA GLY A 6 21.46 11.60 2.59
C GLY A 6 20.86 10.19 2.61
N LEU A 7 19.70 10.05 3.24
CA LEU A 7 18.97 8.79 3.33
C LEU A 7 17.53 8.99 2.85
N GLU A 8 16.99 7.97 2.19
CA GLU A 8 15.59 7.85 1.80
C GLU A 8 15.05 6.55 2.41
N ILE A 9 14.02 6.64 3.24
CA ILE A 9 13.52 5.51 4.03
C ILE A 9 12.04 5.30 3.71
N HIS A 10 11.70 4.07 3.32
CA HIS A 10 10.33 3.61 3.16
C HIS A 10 9.92 2.69 4.31
N VAL A 11 8.70 2.87 4.81
CA VAL A 11 8.12 2.06 5.89
C VAL A 11 6.73 1.59 5.46
N GLN A 12 6.42 0.31 5.72
CA GLN A 12 5.09 -0.24 5.52
C GLN A 12 4.21 0.03 6.74
N LEU A 13 3.15 0.83 6.57
CA LEU A 13 2.20 1.10 7.65
C LEU A 13 1.40 -0.16 8.01
N ALA A 14 1.24 -0.42 9.30
CA ALA A 14 0.48 -1.57 9.82
C ALA A 14 -1.05 -1.31 9.81
N THR A 15 -1.60 -0.93 8.65
CA THR A 15 -3.04 -0.69 8.49
C THR A 15 -3.80 -1.98 8.19
N ARG A 16 -5.09 -2.03 8.55
CA ARG A 16 -5.95 -3.19 8.26
C ARG A 16 -6.23 -3.34 6.76
N THR A 17 -6.42 -2.22 6.05
CA THR A 17 -6.71 -2.16 4.61
C THR A 17 -5.64 -1.38 3.86
N LYS A 18 -5.53 -1.62 2.53
CA LYS A 18 -4.61 -0.90 1.64
C LYS A 18 -4.92 0.60 1.60
N LEU A 19 -3.98 1.38 1.07
CA LEU A 19 -4.04 2.84 1.07
C LEU A 19 -5.26 3.41 0.32
N PHE A 20 -5.68 2.79 -0.78
CA PHE A 20 -6.71 3.33 -1.66
C PHE A 20 -7.94 2.42 -1.89
N CYS A 21 -8.02 1.29 -1.19
CA CYS A 21 -9.11 0.33 -1.35
C CYS A 21 -9.32 -0.51 -0.08
N GLY A 22 -10.41 -1.29 -0.04
CA GLY A 22 -10.78 -2.12 1.11
C GLY A 22 -10.04 -3.46 1.27
N CYS A 23 -9.15 -3.83 0.35
CA CYS A 23 -8.38 -5.08 0.48
C CYS A 23 -7.53 -5.07 1.74
N ARG A 24 -7.34 -6.24 2.37
CA ARG A 24 -6.39 -6.41 3.47
C ARG A 24 -4.97 -6.02 3.02
N ALA A 25 -4.24 -5.31 3.89
CA ALA A 25 -2.83 -4.94 3.64
C ALA A 25 -1.83 -5.93 4.25
N ASP A 26 -2.29 -6.87 5.07
CA ASP A 26 -1.49 -7.96 5.62
C ASP A 26 -1.52 -9.17 4.67
N TYR A 27 -0.37 -9.45 4.02
CA TYR A 27 -0.24 -10.40 2.92
C TYR A 27 0.85 -11.46 3.13
N PHE A 28 1.52 -11.49 4.28
CA PHE A 28 2.75 -12.30 4.46
C PHE A 28 2.53 -13.81 4.22
N ALA A 29 1.35 -14.33 4.57
CA ALA A 29 0.98 -15.73 4.36
C ALA A 29 -0.15 -15.93 3.32
N ALA A 30 -0.40 -14.92 2.48
CA ALA A 30 -1.47 -14.97 1.49
C ALA A 30 -0.94 -15.53 0.17
N GLU A 31 -1.74 -16.38 -0.49
CA GLU A 31 -1.44 -16.86 -1.84
C GLU A 31 -1.45 -15.70 -2.86
N PRO A 32 -0.71 -15.81 -3.98
CA PRO A 32 -0.67 -14.77 -5.00
C PRO A 32 -2.05 -14.34 -5.47
N ASN A 33 -2.23 -13.03 -5.61
CA ASN A 33 -3.45 -12.38 -6.11
C ASN A 33 -4.74 -12.60 -5.30
N THR A 34 -4.68 -13.21 -4.11
CA THR A 34 -5.86 -13.44 -3.26
C THR A 34 -6.38 -12.20 -2.54
N LEU A 35 -5.52 -11.19 -2.34
CA LEU A 35 -5.86 -9.94 -1.65
C LEU A 35 -5.96 -8.77 -2.63
N THR A 36 -6.77 -8.93 -3.67
CA THR A 36 -6.88 -7.97 -4.78
C THR A 36 -8.32 -7.55 -5.04
N CYS A 37 -8.49 -6.40 -5.69
CA CYS A 37 -9.76 -5.85 -6.15
C CYS A 37 -9.51 -4.99 -7.40
N PRO A 38 -10.57 -4.54 -8.11
CA PRO A 38 -10.43 -3.69 -9.30
C PRO A 38 -9.54 -2.47 -9.11
N VAL A 39 -9.55 -1.84 -7.92
CA VAL A 39 -8.72 -0.65 -7.64
C VAL A 39 -7.23 -1.00 -7.63
N CYS A 40 -6.81 -2.01 -6.86
CA CYS A 40 -5.38 -2.34 -6.79
C CYS A 40 -4.88 -3.15 -7.99
N LEU A 41 -5.79 -3.69 -8.82
CA LEU A 41 -5.46 -4.27 -10.12
C LEU A 41 -5.46 -3.23 -11.25
N GLY A 42 -5.86 -1.98 -10.98
CA GLY A 42 -5.93 -0.93 -11.99
C GLY A 42 -6.96 -1.20 -13.10
N MET A 43 -8.05 -1.89 -12.79
CA MET A 43 -9.09 -2.19 -13.76
C MET A 43 -9.82 -0.91 -14.21
N PRO A 44 -10.27 -0.82 -15.47
CA PRO A 44 -11.01 0.33 -15.98
C PRO A 44 -12.22 0.67 -15.12
N GLY A 45 -12.39 1.96 -14.79
CA GLY A 45 -13.50 2.47 -14.00
C GLY A 45 -13.35 2.32 -12.48
N ALA A 46 -12.27 1.72 -11.97
CA ALA A 46 -12.00 1.67 -10.54
C ALA A 46 -11.48 3.03 -10.03
N LEU A 47 -12.03 3.51 -8.90
CA LEU A 47 -11.65 4.79 -8.29
C LEU A 47 -10.98 4.58 -6.91
N PRO A 48 -9.86 5.26 -6.62
CA PRO A 48 -9.17 5.17 -5.34
C PRO A 48 -9.87 6.00 -4.24
N VAL A 49 -9.90 5.49 -3.00
CA VAL A 49 -10.37 6.24 -1.82
C VAL A 49 -9.35 6.11 -0.69
N PRO A 50 -8.76 7.21 -0.18
CA PRO A 50 -7.74 7.16 0.87
C PRO A 50 -8.19 6.48 2.16
N ASN A 51 -7.32 5.66 2.74
CA ASN A 51 -7.50 5.07 4.05
C ASN A 51 -7.24 6.11 5.15
N ARG A 52 -8.26 6.42 5.95
CA ARG A 52 -8.18 7.37 7.06
C ARG A 52 -7.09 7.06 8.09
N LEU A 53 -6.76 5.79 8.30
CA LEU A 53 -5.72 5.38 9.27
C LEU A 53 -4.29 5.51 8.71
N ALA A 54 -4.14 5.81 7.42
CA ALA A 54 -2.84 6.01 6.77
C ALA A 54 -2.46 7.50 6.65
N VAL A 55 -3.31 8.40 7.15
CA VAL A 55 -3.14 9.87 7.15
C VAL A 55 -2.91 10.35 8.56
#